data_AF-A0A7S3DJU5-F1
#
_entry.id   AF-A0A7S3DJU5-F1
#
_cell.length_a   1.000
_cell.length_b   1.000
_cell.length_c   1.000
_cell.angle_alpha   90.00
_cell.angle_beta   90.00
_cell.angle_gamma   90.00
#
_symmetry.space_group_name_H-M   'P 1'
#
loop_
_entity.id
_entity.type
_entity.pdbx_description
1 polymer ?
#
loop_
_entity_poly.entity_id
_entity_poly.type
_entity_poly.pdbx_seq_one_letter_code
_entity_poly.pdbx_strand_id
1 'polypeptide(L)'
;GDSVHEVDMGQRVVSDMGPANWEVYISCGGTKPSEYDIQEVAWLGPVNTSVSVVPAVGRAGGSASPITISISTASVGTIVRYFWVRNLSMPGDICLLRVVLDVLAPSNMLGNEAPPPLPLFRSDESSTGPLPLYSVMLQPPAKPGSSSQRIGHPLSLLTIDMGYVQEEMVYRSRSFHIQNVSPFPLTFSCETEGSMLGDETEVQLSLHHLTLRTFKDVIVAPFASQRIVVFFRPAQATAHLEAAEGHNTVDIQVVCKQVKDSLTTVRLLFTKIRPSFLFVQNLPSEPIPSANSEGSLEHIVSMRHSMCIAKEAPEMQVRKVGTILNTCERTLSLLLRNSSPLFQVFCGSSTSGREKGLRNVPDMLELAPGASTNIYAQPNFDFVKEMVRDEHYMESHITLHRADALVERQFVMLRFACGKLNGFLAPSLPRTSPTFRRLESEAMDICRLSFLVGKGSDVMPFHIECRLRLLADEFVFHAQRAGTRGVGDGELLQLAQAMFSLLLSNSSLASKAARELQFFIEMWPGPGCEPLRNLLSKKGVGQLVSGNEIRDRDKSSSFSFCTNSK
;
A
#
# COMPACT_ATOMS: atom_id res chain seq x y z
N GLY A 1 29.39 -5.66 -0.02
CA GLY A 1 29.44 -6.71 1.00
C GLY A 1 28.05 -6.75 1.57
N ASP A 2 27.19 -7.55 0.95
CA ASP A 2 25.75 -7.28 0.95
C ASP A 2 25.00 -8.18 1.93
N SER A 3 25.66 -8.62 3.00
CA SER A 3 25.07 -9.60 3.90
C SER A 3 24.12 -8.95 4.89
N VAL A 4 22.86 -9.33 4.81
CA VAL A 4 21.94 -9.24 5.95
C VAL A 4 22.21 -10.48 6.79
N HIS A 5 22.58 -10.30 8.05
CA HIS A 5 22.79 -11.38 8.99
C HIS A 5 21.57 -11.48 9.91
N GLU A 6 20.97 -12.66 9.96
CA GLU A 6 19.86 -12.94 10.86
C GLU A 6 20.36 -13.67 12.10
N VAL A 7 19.96 -13.16 13.27
CA VAL A 7 20.15 -13.80 14.57
C VAL A 7 18.77 -14.10 15.13
N ASP A 8 18.38 -15.36 15.02
CA ASP A 8 17.20 -15.90 15.69
C ASP A 8 17.56 -16.23 17.14
N MET A 9 16.93 -15.49 18.05
CA MET A 9 17.11 -15.64 19.50
C MET A 9 16.16 -16.69 20.10
N GLY A 10 15.33 -17.32 19.27
CA GLY A 10 14.38 -18.36 19.63
C GLY A 10 13.12 -17.80 20.29
N GLN A 11 12.53 -18.63 21.15
CA GLN A 11 11.28 -18.33 21.86
C GLN A 11 11.53 -18.07 23.35
N ARG A 12 10.80 -17.12 23.93
CA ARG A 12 10.86 -16.79 25.36
C ARG A 12 9.48 -16.53 25.94
N VAL A 13 9.21 -17.00 27.16
CA VAL A 13 7.92 -16.76 27.84
C VAL A 13 7.97 -15.45 28.62
N VAL A 14 6.90 -14.63 28.56
CA VAL A 14 6.84 -13.31 29.24
C VAL A 14 7.08 -13.39 30.76
N SER A 15 6.78 -14.52 31.40
CA SER A 15 6.92 -14.70 32.85
C SER A 15 8.36 -14.61 33.37
N ASP A 16 9.36 -14.70 32.50
CA ASP A 16 10.77 -14.60 32.84
C ASP A 16 11.17 -13.11 32.91
N MET A 17 10.71 -12.40 33.95
CA MET A 17 10.69 -10.94 34.13
C MET A 17 12.06 -10.18 34.11
N GLY A 18 13.15 -10.83 33.68
CA GLY A 18 14.46 -10.19 33.49
C GLY A 18 14.80 -9.89 32.03
N PRO A 19 15.74 -8.97 31.75
CA PRO A 19 16.34 -8.88 30.42
C PRO A 19 17.00 -10.22 30.06
N ALA A 20 16.74 -10.73 28.87
CA ALA A 20 17.52 -11.85 28.33
C ALA A 20 18.69 -11.29 27.55
N ASN A 21 19.83 -11.92 27.74
CA ASN A 21 21.10 -11.50 27.18
C ASN A 21 21.57 -12.59 26.22
N TRP A 22 21.90 -12.19 25.00
CA TRP A 22 22.51 -13.07 24.00
C TRP A 22 23.87 -12.51 23.63
N GLU A 23 24.86 -13.37 23.54
CA GLU A 23 26.17 -13.02 23.01
C GLU A 23 26.21 -13.27 21.50
N VAL A 24 26.42 -12.21 20.73
CA VAL A 24 26.65 -12.27 19.29
C VAL A 24 28.11 -11.91 19.06
N TYR A 25 28.80 -12.65 18.19
CA TYR A 25 30.23 -12.47 17.95
C TYR A 25 30.45 -11.77 16.60
N ILE A 26 31.09 -10.60 16.62
CA ILE A 26 31.46 -9.86 15.42
C ILE A 26 32.91 -10.19 15.06
N SER A 27 33.13 -10.78 13.90
CA SER A 27 34.46 -10.99 13.35
C SER A 27 34.70 -10.07 12.14
N CYS A 28 35.89 -9.48 12.08
CA CYS A 28 36.36 -8.78 10.88
C CYS A 28 37.34 -9.69 10.15
N GLY A 29 37.10 -9.96 8.87
CA GLY A 29 37.99 -10.78 8.04
C GLY A 29 39.32 -10.11 7.67
N GLY A 30 39.52 -8.85 8.08
CA GLY A 30 40.76 -8.11 7.84
C GLY A 30 41.90 -8.52 8.79
N THR A 31 43.14 -8.37 8.32
CA THR A 31 44.35 -8.63 9.12
C THR A 31 44.59 -7.56 10.20
N LYS A 32 43.99 -6.37 10.05
CA LYS A 32 44.05 -5.29 11.03
C LYS A 32 42.75 -5.22 11.83
N PRO A 33 42.82 -4.97 13.15
CA PRO A 33 41.64 -4.66 13.95
C PRO A 33 40.88 -3.49 13.33
N SER A 34 39.57 -3.66 13.16
CA SER A 34 38.65 -2.62 12.70
C SER A 34 37.78 -2.18 13.87
N GLU A 35 37.60 -0.88 14.00
CA GLU A 35 36.60 -0.31 14.90
C GLU A 35 35.21 -0.45 14.28
N TYR A 36 34.22 -0.77 15.11
CA TYR A 36 32.84 -0.85 14.68
C TYR A 36 31.91 -0.04 15.57
N ASP A 37 30.82 0.44 14.98
CA ASP A 37 29.72 1.15 15.64
C ASP A 37 28.40 0.42 15.34
N ILE A 38 27.62 0.17 16.40
CA ILE A 38 26.33 -0.51 16.33
C ILE A 38 25.24 0.50 16.65
N GLN A 39 24.45 0.79 15.63
CA GLN A 39 23.32 1.71 15.75
C GLN A 39 22.01 0.97 15.50
N GLU A 40 21.07 1.08 16.44
CA GLU A 40 19.70 0.64 16.21
C GLU A 40 19.07 1.49 15.10
N VAL A 41 18.60 0.82 14.05
CA VAL A 41 18.05 1.44 12.84
C VAL A 41 16.54 1.51 12.93
N ALA A 42 15.95 0.41 13.38
CA ALA A 42 14.54 0.15 13.25
C ALA A 42 14.10 -0.94 14.21
N TRP A 43 12.84 -0.84 14.61
CA TRP A 43 12.26 -1.77 15.53
C TRP A 43 10.84 -2.14 15.10
N LEU A 44 10.57 -3.45 15.06
CA LEU A 44 9.25 -4.02 14.84
C LEU A 44 8.88 -4.78 16.12
N GLY A 45 7.74 -4.48 16.74
CA GLY A 45 7.29 -5.19 17.93
C GLY A 45 6.40 -4.36 18.85
N PRO A 46 6.16 -4.82 20.08
CA PRO A 46 5.34 -4.13 21.06
C PRO A 46 6.01 -2.85 21.60
N VAL A 47 5.20 -1.83 21.93
CA VAL A 47 5.64 -0.50 22.41
C VAL A 47 6.45 -0.55 23.71
N ASN A 48 6.29 -1.62 24.50
CA ASN A 48 6.94 -1.81 25.79
C ASN A 48 8.12 -2.80 25.71
N THR A 49 8.95 -2.67 24.68
CA THR A 49 10.14 -3.49 24.49
C THR A 49 11.40 -2.62 24.49
N SER A 50 12.26 -2.82 25.50
CA SER A 50 13.57 -2.21 25.56
C SER A 50 14.63 -3.15 24.99
N VAL A 51 15.51 -2.63 24.14
CA VAL A 51 16.65 -3.37 23.61
C VAL A 51 17.92 -2.55 23.81
N SER A 52 19.00 -3.20 24.25
CA SER A 52 20.31 -2.58 24.37
C SER A 52 21.39 -3.49 23.79
N VAL A 53 22.43 -2.88 23.24
CA VAL A 53 23.60 -3.58 22.71
C VAL A 53 24.85 -3.05 23.40
N VAL A 54 25.66 -3.96 23.97
CA VAL A 54 26.85 -3.61 24.75
C VAL A 54 28.04 -4.50 24.34
N PRO A 55 29.20 -3.94 23.94
CA PRO A 55 29.41 -2.52 23.69
C PRO A 55 28.76 -2.07 22.36
N ALA A 56 28.24 -0.84 22.32
CA ALA A 56 27.74 -0.25 21.07
C ALA A 56 28.88 0.14 20.12
N VAL A 57 30.07 0.44 20.66
CA VAL A 57 31.29 0.72 19.88
C VAL A 57 32.39 -0.22 20.35
N GLY A 58 33.02 -0.92 19.42
CA GLY A 58 34.03 -1.93 19.75
C GLY A 58 35.16 -2.03 18.73
N ARG A 59 36.09 -2.95 18.98
CA ARG A 59 37.20 -3.30 18.09
C ARG A 59 37.17 -4.79 17.83
N ALA A 60 37.11 -5.19 16.56
CA ALA A 60 37.20 -6.58 16.14
C ALA A 60 38.49 -6.78 15.33
N GLY A 61 39.37 -7.69 15.75
CA GLY A 61 40.63 -7.96 15.05
C GLY A 61 41.21 -9.31 15.41
N GLY A 62 41.47 -10.15 14.40
CA GLY A 62 42.06 -11.50 14.55
C GLY A 62 41.18 -12.54 15.25
N SER A 63 40.42 -12.14 16.27
CA SER A 63 39.41 -12.91 16.98
C SER A 63 38.05 -12.19 16.94
N ALA A 64 36.97 -12.94 17.12
CA ALA A 64 35.63 -12.37 17.17
C ALA A 64 35.42 -11.58 18.47
N SER A 65 34.88 -10.37 18.36
CA SER A 65 34.53 -9.49 19.47
C SER A 65 33.09 -9.80 19.92
N PRO A 66 32.86 -10.16 21.19
CA PRO A 66 31.50 -10.39 21.68
C PRO A 66 30.75 -9.07 21.85
N ILE A 67 29.49 -9.06 21.45
CA ILE A 67 28.49 -8.05 21.80
C ILE A 67 27.37 -8.75 22.54
N THR A 68 26.85 -8.12 23.59
CA THR A 68 25.68 -8.58 24.33
C THR A 68 24.47 -7.81 23.86
N ILE A 69 23.48 -8.50 23.31
CA ILE A 69 22.17 -7.94 22.98
C ILE A 69 21.23 -8.31 24.11
N SER A 70 20.69 -7.30 24.78
CA SER A 70 19.76 -7.48 25.90
C SER A 70 18.36 -7.05 25.47
N ILE A 71 17.37 -7.95 25.56
CA ILE A 71 15.97 -7.65 25.23
C ILE A 71 15.10 -7.87 26.47
N SER A 72 14.29 -6.86 26.80
CA SER A 72 13.25 -6.94 27.82
C SER A 72 11.93 -6.45 27.24
N THR A 73 10.85 -7.20 27.46
CA THR A 73 9.50 -6.83 27.04
C THR A 73 8.46 -7.34 28.02
N ALA A 74 7.35 -6.60 28.14
CA ALA A 74 6.18 -7.02 28.90
C ALA A 74 5.04 -7.54 27.99
N SER A 75 5.29 -7.69 26.69
CA SER A 75 4.25 -7.96 25.70
C SER A 75 4.56 -9.21 24.89
N VAL A 76 3.51 -9.99 24.63
CA VAL A 76 3.55 -11.18 23.77
C VAL A 76 3.63 -10.75 22.31
N GLY A 77 4.38 -11.49 21.50
CA GLY A 77 4.50 -11.32 20.06
C GLY A 77 5.94 -11.43 19.55
N THR A 78 6.10 -11.36 18.23
CA THR A 78 7.42 -11.41 17.59
C THR A 78 8.07 -10.04 17.57
N ILE A 79 9.21 -9.93 18.26
CA ILE A 79 10.09 -8.78 18.26
C ILE A 79 11.11 -8.94 17.14
N VAL A 80 11.21 -7.95 16.27
CA VAL A 80 12.30 -7.84 15.30
C VAL A 80 13.02 -6.52 15.51
N ARG A 81 14.36 -6.57 15.52
CA ARG A 81 15.22 -5.39 15.63
C ARG A 81 16.25 -5.40 14.53
N TYR A 82 16.54 -4.22 14.00
CA TYR A 82 17.57 -4.04 13.00
C TYR A 82 18.66 -3.15 13.56
N PHE A 83 19.90 -3.62 13.49
CA PHE A 83 21.08 -2.86 13.83
C PHE A 83 21.97 -2.73 12.62
N TRP A 84 22.53 -1.55 12.40
CA TRP A 84 23.71 -1.45 11.56
C TRP A 84 24.93 -1.72 12.36
N VAL A 85 25.80 -2.55 11.81
CA VAL A 85 27.17 -2.72 12.25
C VAL A 85 28.03 -2.02 11.22
N ARG A 86 28.52 -0.82 11.55
CA ARG A 86 29.36 -0.02 10.67
C ARG A 86 30.81 -0.25 10.98
N ASN A 87 31.61 -0.55 9.98
CA ASN A 87 33.05 -0.52 10.10
C ASN A 87 33.54 0.94 10.03
N LEU A 88 34.00 1.48 11.16
CA LEU A 88 34.49 2.85 11.24
C LEU A 88 35.79 3.06 10.46
N SER A 89 36.56 1.99 10.25
CA SER A 89 37.79 2.03 9.44
C SER A 89 37.51 1.99 7.93
N MET A 90 36.34 1.48 7.53
CA MET A 90 35.91 1.40 6.12
C MET A 90 34.42 1.77 6.02
N PRO A 91 34.07 3.06 5.84
CA PRO A 91 32.67 3.52 5.89
C PRO A 91 31.72 2.88 4.87
N GLY A 92 32.24 2.26 3.81
CA GLY A 92 31.45 1.49 2.84
C GLY A 92 31.15 0.04 3.28
N ASP A 93 31.79 -0.44 4.34
CA ASP A 93 31.60 -1.77 4.93
C ASP A 93 30.56 -1.66 6.07
N ILE A 94 29.30 -1.78 5.67
CA ILE A 94 28.14 -1.72 6.56
C ILE A 94 27.42 -3.05 6.49
N CYS A 95 27.29 -3.71 7.64
CA CYS A 95 26.52 -4.92 7.81
C CYS A 95 25.16 -4.59 8.45
N LEU A 96 24.12 -5.33 8.06
CA LEU A 96 22.83 -5.24 8.73
C LEU A 96 22.61 -6.50 9.57
N LEU A 97 22.38 -6.32 10.85
CA LEU A 97 22.02 -7.36 11.80
C LEU A 97 20.51 -7.31 12.06
N ARG A 98 19.81 -8.37 11.65
CA ARG A 98 18.39 -8.61 11.93
C ARG A 98 18.29 -9.55 13.13
N VAL A 99 17.72 -9.08 14.22
CA VAL A 99 17.51 -9.85 15.45
C VAL A 99 16.04 -10.20 15.57
N VAL A 100 15.71 -11.48 15.74
CA VAL A 100 14.34 -11.97 15.89
C VAL A 100 14.19 -12.65 17.24
N LEU A 101 13.12 -12.34 17.97
CA LEU A 101 12.75 -13.00 19.22
C LEU A 101 11.24 -13.20 19.27
N ASP A 102 10.79 -14.43 19.45
CA ASP A 102 9.39 -14.76 19.65
C ASP A 102 9.03 -14.78 21.14
N VAL A 103 8.15 -13.88 21.56
CA VAL A 103 7.73 -13.80 22.96
C VAL A 103 6.35 -14.43 23.13
N LEU A 104 6.28 -15.49 23.91
CA LEU A 104 5.09 -16.32 24.11
C LEU A 104 4.35 -15.95 25.40
N ALA A 105 3.02 -16.03 25.35
CA ALA A 105 2.20 -15.91 26.55
C ALA A 105 2.47 -17.10 27.49
N PRO A 106 2.45 -16.90 28.82
CA PRO A 106 2.43 -18.02 29.76
C PRO A 106 1.19 -18.88 29.48
N SER A 107 1.35 -20.20 29.44
CA SER A 107 0.27 -21.16 29.12
C SER A 107 -0.97 -21.05 30.03
N ASN A 108 -0.87 -20.32 31.15
CA ASN A 108 -1.93 -20.19 32.16
C ASN A 108 -2.86 -18.96 31.93
N MET A 109 -2.64 -18.13 30.91
CA MET A 109 -3.37 -16.87 30.69
C MET A 109 -4.61 -16.98 29.77
N LEU A 110 -4.94 -18.15 29.22
CA LEU A 110 -6.02 -18.31 28.22
C LEU A 110 -7.43 -18.55 28.81
N GLY A 111 -7.62 -18.39 30.12
CA GLY A 111 -8.92 -18.55 30.77
C GLY A 111 -9.32 -17.33 31.60
N ASN A 112 -10.41 -16.67 31.21
CA ASN A 112 -11.14 -15.61 31.92
C ASN A 112 -10.70 -14.15 31.68
N GLU A 113 -11.17 -13.53 30.59
CA GLU A 113 -11.44 -12.09 30.60
C GLU A 113 -12.78 -11.77 29.93
N ALA A 114 -13.62 -11.03 30.66
CA ALA A 114 -14.88 -10.46 30.19
C ALA A 114 -14.63 -9.07 29.55
N PRO A 115 -15.45 -8.63 28.58
CA PRO A 115 -15.19 -7.41 27.81
C PRO A 115 -15.41 -6.12 28.65
N PRO A 116 -14.66 -5.04 28.37
CA PRO A 116 -14.74 -3.79 29.14
C PRO A 116 -15.93 -2.91 28.73
N PRO A 117 -16.47 -2.09 29.66
CA PRO A 117 -17.58 -1.17 29.38
C PRO A 117 -17.12 0.08 28.61
N LEU A 118 -17.98 0.58 27.72
CA LEU A 118 -17.75 1.78 26.91
C LEU A 118 -17.95 3.09 27.71
N PRO A 119 -17.24 4.19 27.35
CA PRO A 119 -17.30 5.45 28.09
C PRO A 119 -18.54 6.28 27.74
N LEU A 120 -19.21 6.80 28.78
CA LEU A 120 -20.26 7.81 28.69
C LEU A 120 -19.65 9.19 28.38
N PHE A 121 -20.13 9.85 27.31
CA PHE A 121 -19.74 11.22 26.96
C PHE A 121 -20.65 12.26 27.66
N ARG A 122 -20.03 13.25 28.33
CA ARG A 122 -20.67 14.50 28.80
C ARG A 122 -20.50 15.59 27.74
N SER A 123 -21.55 16.36 27.47
CA SER A 123 -21.54 17.51 26.56
C SER A 123 -21.63 18.82 27.34
N ASP A 124 -20.72 19.76 27.07
CA ASP A 124 -20.77 21.14 27.55
C ASP A 124 -21.80 21.98 26.76
N GLU A 125 -22.51 22.85 27.49
CA GLU A 125 -23.63 23.68 27.05
C GLU A 125 -23.15 25.01 26.45
N SER A 126 -23.61 25.41 25.25
CA SER A 126 -23.73 26.84 24.81
C SER A 126 -24.27 27.09 23.38
N SER A 127 -25.09 26.20 22.79
CA SER A 127 -25.82 26.55 21.54
C SER A 127 -27.32 26.34 21.69
N THR A 128 -28.10 27.41 21.65
CA THR A 128 -29.57 27.44 21.87
C THR A 128 -30.40 27.12 20.61
N GLY A 129 -29.81 26.50 19.59
CA GLY A 129 -30.56 25.95 18.46
C GLY A 129 -31.10 24.55 18.77
N PRO A 130 -32.26 24.13 18.20
CA PRO A 130 -32.68 22.73 18.28
C PRO A 130 -31.57 21.84 17.71
N LEU A 131 -31.07 20.92 18.53
CA LEU A 131 -30.01 20.00 18.13
C LEU A 131 -30.50 19.14 16.96
N PRO A 132 -29.72 18.99 15.87
CA PRO A 132 -30.10 18.11 14.78
C PRO A 132 -30.21 16.66 15.30
N LEU A 133 -31.21 15.90 14.85
CA LEU A 133 -31.46 14.52 15.28
C LEU A 133 -30.38 13.52 14.83
N TYR A 134 -29.55 13.94 13.88
CA TYR A 134 -28.41 13.17 13.39
C TYR A 134 -27.31 14.13 12.89
N SER A 135 -26.10 13.61 12.71
CA SER A 135 -25.02 14.32 12.01
C SER A 135 -24.39 13.38 10.99
N VAL A 136 -24.04 13.92 9.82
CA VAL A 136 -23.13 13.24 8.90
C VAL A 136 -21.76 13.83 9.15
N MET A 137 -20.81 13.00 9.53
CA MET A 137 -19.45 13.41 9.82
C MET A 137 -18.52 12.81 8.78
N LEU A 138 -17.69 13.64 8.18
CA LEU A 138 -16.48 13.14 7.55
C LEU A 138 -15.61 12.55 8.67
N GLN A 139 -15.02 11.39 8.42
CA GLN A 139 -13.94 10.96 9.28
C GLN A 139 -12.78 11.94 9.04
N PRO A 140 -12.43 12.82 10.01
CA PRO A 140 -11.24 13.63 9.83
C PRO A 140 -10.05 12.66 9.66
N PRO A 141 -9.08 12.95 8.79
CA PRO A 141 -7.80 12.23 8.86
C PRO A 141 -7.34 12.35 10.30
N ALA A 142 -7.11 11.21 10.97
CA ALA A 142 -6.78 11.18 12.40
C ALA A 142 -5.60 12.11 12.66
N LYS A 143 -5.91 13.32 13.14
CA LYS A 143 -4.96 14.27 13.67
C LYS A 143 -5.33 14.41 15.14
N PRO A 144 -4.44 14.03 16.08
CA PRO A 144 -4.67 14.32 17.48
C PRO A 144 -4.72 15.84 17.64
N GLY A 145 -5.90 16.37 17.98
CA GLY A 145 -6.14 17.80 18.22
C GLY A 145 -6.94 18.55 17.15
N SER A 146 -7.31 17.94 16.02
CA SER A 146 -8.32 18.57 15.14
C SER A 146 -9.71 18.31 15.72
N SER A 147 -10.36 19.35 16.24
CA SER A 147 -11.78 19.29 16.58
C SER A 147 -12.55 18.72 15.39
N SER A 148 -13.23 17.59 15.57
CA SER A 148 -14.18 17.08 14.59
C SER A 148 -15.08 18.24 14.19
N GLN A 149 -15.10 18.64 12.92
CA GLN A 149 -15.98 19.69 12.44
C GLN A 149 -17.42 19.19 12.61
N ARG A 150 -18.02 19.48 13.77
CA ARG A 150 -19.45 19.31 14.01
C ARG A 150 -20.13 20.42 13.24
N ILE A 151 -20.57 20.12 12.02
CA ILE A 151 -21.38 21.07 11.27
C ILE A 151 -22.82 20.89 11.71
N GLY A 152 -23.31 21.82 12.54
CA GLY A 152 -24.64 21.79 13.14
C GLY A 152 -25.76 22.35 12.24
N HIS A 153 -25.51 22.54 10.94
CA HIS A 153 -26.50 23.11 10.03
C HIS A 153 -26.92 22.12 8.94
N PRO A 154 -28.24 21.99 8.66
CA PRO A 154 -28.81 21.03 7.71
C PRO A 154 -28.50 21.32 6.22
N LEU A 155 -27.57 22.23 5.90
CA LEU A 155 -27.17 22.58 4.54
C LEU A 155 -25.65 22.51 4.32
N SER A 156 -24.93 21.78 5.18
CA SER A 156 -23.49 21.66 5.05
C SER A 156 -23.10 20.70 3.94
N LEU A 157 -22.51 21.24 2.89
CA LEU A 157 -21.79 20.46 1.88
C LEU A 157 -20.55 19.83 2.52
N LEU A 158 -20.51 18.50 2.58
CA LEU A 158 -19.35 17.75 3.05
C LEU A 158 -18.50 17.35 1.85
N THR A 159 -17.22 17.72 1.82
CA THR A 159 -16.34 17.40 0.68
C THR A 159 -15.36 16.29 1.03
N ILE A 160 -15.34 15.21 0.23
CA ILE A 160 -14.32 14.16 0.25
C ILE A 160 -13.38 14.38 -0.93
N ASP A 161 -12.13 14.70 -0.65
CA ASP A 161 -11.09 14.77 -1.68
C ASP A 161 -10.57 13.36 -2.04
N MET A 162 -10.87 12.93 -3.26
CA MET A 162 -10.38 11.69 -3.86
C MET A 162 -9.01 11.89 -4.52
N GLY A 163 -8.56 13.14 -4.71
CA GLY A 163 -7.31 13.49 -5.36
C GLY A 163 -7.31 13.14 -6.84
N TYR A 164 -6.18 12.62 -7.31
CA TYR A 164 -6.03 12.18 -8.70
C TYR A 164 -6.57 10.76 -8.88
N VAL A 165 -7.51 10.60 -9.81
CA VAL A 165 -8.15 9.32 -10.11
C VAL A 165 -7.95 8.97 -11.58
N GLN A 166 -7.59 7.73 -11.85
CA GLN A 166 -7.43 7.15 -13.18
C GLN A 166 -8.75 6.56 -13.63
N GLU A 167 -9.06 6.72 -14.92
CA GLU A 167 -10.25 6.13 -15.55
C GLU A 167 -10.30 4.61 -15.34
N GLU A 168 -11.51 4.06 -15.18
CA GLU A 168 -11.78 2.61 -15.05
C GLU A 168 -11.18 1.92 -13.80
N MET A 169 -10.44 2.64 -12.96
CA MET A 169 -9.90 2.12 -11.71
C MET A 169 -10.92 2.26 -10.57
N VAL A 170 -11.02 1.23 -9.72
CA VAL A 170 -11.92 1.25 -8.56
C VAL A 170 -11.17 1.73 -7.31
N TYR A 171 -11.57 2.88 -6.78
CA TYR A 171 -11.06 3.50 -5.57
C TYR A 171 -11.92 3.11 -4.36
N ARG A 172 -11.28 2.71 -3.24
CA ARG A 172 -11.95 2.12 -2.05
C ARG A 172 -11.50 2.70 -0.70
N SER A 173 -10.81 3.83 -0.70
CA SER A 173 -10.11 4.37 0.48
C SER A 173 -10.85 5.48 1.21
N ARG A 174 -12.07 5.82 0.78
CA ARG A 174 -12.84 6.95 1.34
C ARG A 174 -14.16 6.47 1.94
N SER A 175 -14.55 7.12 3.03
CA SER A 175 -15.75 6.80 3.78
C SER A 175 -16.21 8.00 4.59
N PHE A 176 -17.49 8.03 4.92
CA PHE A 176 -18.07 8.98 5.85
C PHE A 176 -18.89 8.23 6.91
N HIS A 177 -19.22 8.91 8.00
CA HIS A 177 -20.02 8.37 9.09
C HIS A 177 -21.38 9.05 9.14
N ILE A 178 -22.43 8.24 9.31
CA ILE A 178 -23.74 8.70 9.71
C ILE A 178 -23.84 8.45 11.21
N GLN A 179 -24.05 9.49 12.00
CA GLN A 179 -24.23 9.39 13.44
C GLN A 179 -25.68 9.74 13.79
N ASN A 180 -26.37 8.78 14.40
CA ASN A 180 -27.67 9.02 14.99
C ASN A 180 -27.46 9.58 16.40
N VAL A 181 -27.92 10.81 16.65
CA VAL A 181 -27.87 11.41 18.01
C VAL A 181 -29.24 11.41 18.67
N SER A 182 -30.25 10.84 18.00
CA SER A 182 -31.60 10.66 18.51
C SER A 182 -31.73 9.41 19.39
N PRO A 183 -32.67 9.40 20.34
CA PRO A 183 -32.99 8.22 21.16
C PRO A 183 -33.76 7.14 20.38
N PHE A 184 -34.17 7.40 19.14
CA PHE A 184 -34.88 6.47 18.27
C PHE A 184 -33.98 6.02 17.11
N PRO A 185 -34.12 4.77 16.62
CA PRO A 185 -33.43 4.33 15.42
C PRO A 185 -33.89 5.18 14.21
N LEU A 186 -32.92 5.62 13.40
CA LEU A 186 -33.17 6.42 12.20
C LEU A 186 -32.79 5.63 10.95
N THR A 187 -33.52 5.86 9.86
CA THR A 187 -33.30 5.21 8.57
C THR A 187 -32.83 6.24 7.57
N PHE A 188 -31.69 5.96 6.93
CA PHE A 188 -31.08 6.84 5.94
C PHE A 188 -31.09 6.15 4.58
N SER A 189 -31.48 6.88 3.54
CA SER A 189 -31.21 6.50 2.14
C SER A 189 -30.02 7.30 1.64
N CYS A 190 -29.15 6.63 0.88
CA CYS A 190 -28.01 7.27 0.24
C CYS A 190 -28.15 7.09 -1.26
N GLU A 191 -28.30 8.20 -1.98
CA GLU A 191 -28.52 8.22 -3.42
C GLU A 191 -27.39 9.01 -4.07
N THR A 192 -26.81 8.49 -5.13
CA THR A 192 -25.87 9.25 -5.97
C THR A 192 -26.72 10.00 -6.96
N GLU A 193 -26.68 11.34 -6.93
CA GLU A 193 -27.43 12.12 -7.89
C GLU A 193 -26.90 11.79 -9.29
N GLY A 194 -27.83 11.37 -10.15
CA GLY A 194 -27.51 10.75 -11.43
C GLY A 194 -26.51 11.60 -12.19
N SER A 195 -25.45 10.95 -12.68
CA SER A 195 -24.58 11.46 -13.72
C SER A 195 -25.47 11.99 -14.85
N MET A 196 -25.78 13.27 -14.79
CA MET A 196 -26.59 13.95 -15.78
C MET A 196 -25.73 13.97 -17.04
N LEU A 197 -26.13 13.15 -18.00
CA LEU A 197 -25.62 13.07 -19.38
C LEU A 197 -24.26 12.36 -19.56
N GLY A 198 -24.30 11.02 -19.53
CA GLY A 198 -23.43 10.19 -20.37
C GLY A 198 -22.09 9.74 -19.76
N ASP A 199 -21.72 10.23 -18.59
CA ASP A 199 -20.52 9.73 -17.89
C ASP A 199 -20.88 8.50 -17.05
N GLU A 200 -20.36 7.33 -17.44
CA GLU A 200 -20.47 6.05 -16.72
C GLU A 200 -19.71 6.03 -15.37
N THR A 201 -19.67 7.15 -14.64
CA THR A 201 -18.97 7.25 -13.36
C THR A 201 -19.79 6.49 -12.33
N GLU A 202 -19.26 5.36 -11.90
CA GLU A 202 -19.92 4.44 -11.01
C GLU A 202 -19.51 4.76 -9.57
N VAL A 203 -20.49 5.21 -8.77
CA VAL A 203 -20.32 5.39 -7.33
C VAL A 203 -21.24 4.41 -6.63
N GLN A 204 -20.64 3.54 -5.84
CA GLN A 204 -21.38 2.56 -5.06
C GLN A 204 -21.04 2.69 -3.58
N LEU A 205 -22.05 2.46 -2.75
CA LEU A 205 -21.94 2.60 -1.31
C LEU A 205 -22.04 1.23 -0.65
N SER A 206 -21.21 1.00 0.35
CA SER A 206 -21.19 -0.28 1.09
C SER A 206 -21.04 -0.04 2.58
N LEU A 207 -21.64 -0.93 3.37
CA LEU A 207 -21.39 -1.01 4.82
C LEU A 207 -20.10 -1.79 5.12
N HIS A 208 -19.58 -2.52 4.14
CA HIS A 208 -18.32 -3.26 4.23
C HIS A 208 -17.23 -2.62 3.40
N HIS A 209 -16.01 -2.59 3.95
CA HIS A 209 -14.85 -1.97 3.29
C HIS A 209 -14.17 -2.86 2.24
N LEU A 210 -14.43 -4.18 2.25
CA LEU A 210 -13.79 -5.15 1.32
C LEU A 210 -14.72 -5.63 0.22
N THR A 211 -15.99 -5.83 0.56
CA THR A 211 -16.98 -6.35 -0.36
C THR A 211 -17.97 -5.25 -0.68
N LEU A 212 -18.28 -5.15 -1.96
CA LEU A 212 -19.38 -4.32 -2.41
C LEU A 212 -20.68 -5.00 -1.97
N ARG A 213 -21.24 -4.54 -0.85
CA ARG A 213 -22.57 -4.91 -0.38
C ARG A 213 -23.41 -3.66 -0.41
N THR A 214 -23.97 -3.40 -1.59
CA THR A 214 -24.85 -2.25 -1.79
C THR A 214 -26.05 -2.35 -0.87
N PHE A 215 -26.50 -1.20 -0.39
CA PHE A 215 -27.68 -1.08 0.43
C PHE A 215 -28.54 0.04 -0.14
N LYS A 216 -29.86 -0.11 -0.06
CA LYS A 216 -30.79 0.96 -0.41
C LYS A 216 -30.99 1.91 0.78
N ASP A 217 -31.18 1.30 1.94
CA ASP A 217 -31.41 1.99 3.21
C ASP A 217 -30.46 1.45 4.28
N VAL A 218 -30.05 2.31 5.20
CA VAL A 218 -29.26 1.95 6.38
C VAL A 218 -29.97 2.39 7.65
N ILE A 219 -30.14 1.47 8.59
CA ILE A 219 -30.74 1.75 9.90
C ILE A 219 -29.61 1.96 10.90
N VAL A 220 -29.58 3.13 11.54
CA VAL A 220 -28.59 3.46 12.57
C VAL A 220 -29.29 3.47 13.92
N ALA A 221 -28.82 2.62 14.83
CA ALA A 221 -29.37 2.50 16.18
C ALA A 221 -29.28 3.83 16.97
N PRO A 222 -30.09 4.01 18.02
CA PRO A 222 -30.01 5.19 18.89
C PRO A 222 -28.58 5.44 19.38
N PHE A 223 -28.13 6.69 19.31
CA PHE A 223 -26.79 7.12 19.75
C PHE A 223 -25.60 6.37 19.09
N ALA A 224 -25.84 5.66 17.99
CA ALA A 224 -24.82 4.89 17.28
C ALA A 224 -24.27 5.65 16.07
N SER A 225 -23.16 5.17 15.53
CA SER A 225 -22.60 5.63 14.25
C SER A 225 -22.40 4.46 13.30
N GLN A 226 -22.73 4.68 12.04
CA GLN A 226 -22.52 3.73 10.96
C GLN A 226 -21.58 4.33 9.92
N ARG A 227 -20.51 3.58 9.60
CA ARG A 227 -19.56 3.95 8.54
C ARG A 227 -20.11 3.51 7.18
N ILE A 228 -20.08 4.42 6.22
CA ILE A 228 -20.43 4.20 4.82
C ILE A 228 -19.15 4.29 3.98
N VAL A 229 -18.81 3.22 3.28
CA VAL A 229 -17.62 3.14 2.42
C VAL A 229 -18.01 3.48 0.98
N VAL A 230 -17.20 4.31 0.34
CA VAL A 230 -17.39 4.75 -1.05
C VAL A 230 -16.50 3.92 -1.96
N PHE A 231 -17.14 3.22 -2.90
CA PHE A 231 -16.51 2.56 -4.05
C PHE A 231 -16.70 3.48 -5.25
N PHE A 232 -15.61 4.09 -5.71
CA PHE A 232 -15.64 5.10 -6.77
C PHE A 232 -14.88 4.61 -8.00
N ARG A 233 -15.53 4.57 -9.15
CA ARG A 233 -14.93 4.24 -10.45
C ARG A 233 -15.26 5.35 -11.44
N PRO A 234 -14.30 6.22 -11.81
CA PRO A 234 -14.54 7.27 -12.79
C PRO A 234 -14.73 6.65 -14.19
N ALA A 235 -15.72 7.17 -14.93
CA ALA A 235 -16.03 6.75 -16.29
C ALA A 235 -14.81 6.86 -17.22
N GLN A 236 -14.77 6.13 -18.32
CA GLN A 236 -13.91 6.47 -19.44
C GLN A 236 -14.34 7.81 -20.07
N ALA A 237 -13.39 8.71 -20.38
CA ALA A 237 -13.74 9.94 -21.09
C ALA A 237 -14.23 9.57 -22.50
N THR A 238 -15.49 9.89 -22.80
CA THR A 238 -15.96 9.84 -24.19
C THR A 238 -15.17 10.88 -24.99
N ALA A 239 -14.72 10.50 -26.19
CA ALA A 239 -13.71 11.23 -26.98
C ALA A 239 -14.05 12.69 -27.37
N HIS A 240 -15.20 13.21 -26.93
CA HIS A 240 -15.74 14.52 -27.29
C HIS A 240 -15.73 15.56 -26.17
N LEU A 241 -15.38 15.20 -24.94
CA LEU A 241 -15.20 16.16 -23.85
C LEU A 241 -13.74 16.59 -23.79
N GLU A 242 -13.43 17.70 -24.49
CA GLU A 242 -12.17 18.41 -24.36
C GLU A 242 -11.87 18.71 -22.88
N ALA A 243 -10.60 18.60 -22.53
CA ALA A 243 -10.07 18.74 -21.18
C ALA A 243 -10.35 20.13 -20.59
N ALA A 244 -11.55 20.33 -20.04
CA ALA A 244 -11.76 21.39 -19.08
C ALA A 244 -10.89 21.07 -17.86
N GLU A 245 -9.91 21.91 -17.54
CA GLU A 245 -8.98 21.79 -16.41
C GLU A 245 -9.66 21.94 -15.03
N GLY A 246 -10.93 21.55 -14.91
CA GLY A 246 -11.72 21.61 -13.69
C GLY A 246 -11.57 20.37 -12.83
N HIS A 247 -11.69 20.55 -11.52
CA HIS A 247 -12.00 19.43 -10.63
C HIS A 247 -13.39 18.88 -10.99
N ASN A 248 -13.46 17.56 -11.17
CA ASN A 248 -14.71 16.85 -11.34
C ASN A 248 -15.33 16.63 -9.96
N THR A 249 -16.67 16.64 -9.93
CA THR A 249 -17.41 16.44 -8.68
C THR A 249 -18.52 15.43 -8.87
N VAL A 250 -18.72 14.57 -7.87
CA VAL A 250 -19.90 13.69 -7.77
C VAL A 250 -20.55 13.87 -6.41
N ASP A 251 -21.85 14.13 -6.39
CA ASP A 251 -22.60 14.40 -5.17
C ASP A 251 -23.37 13.15 -4.72
N ILE A 252 -23.16 12.76 -3.46
CA ILE A 252 -23.90 11.70 -2.76
C ILE A 252 -24.90 12.38 -1.83
N GLN A 253 -26.18 12.19 -2.07
CA GLN A 253 -27.27 12.68 -1.26
C GLN A 253 -27.59 11.70 -0.13
N VAL A 254 -27.56 12.17 1.12
CA VAL A 254 -27.93 11.40 2.31
C VAL A 254 -29.22 11.99 2.88
N VAL A 255 -30.29 11.19 2.91
CA VAL A 255 -31.63 11.62 3.34
C VAL A 255 -32.08 10.75 4.52
N CYS A 256 -32.49 11.37 5.62
CA CYS A 256 -33.12 10.69 6.75
C CYS A 256 -34.64 10.63 6.51
N LYS A 257 -35.22 9.43 6.41
CA LYS A 257 -36.64 9.27 6.06
C LYS A 257 -37.60 9.79 7.11
N GLN A 258 -37.15 9.85 8.36
CA GLN A 258 -37.96 10.28 9.52
C GLN A 258 -37.89 11.78 9.79
N VAL A 259 -37.00 12.53 9.11
CA VAL A 259 -36.81 13.97 9.31
C VAL A 259 -37.14 14.69 8.02
N LYS A 260 -38.08 15.63 8.08
CA LYS A 260 -38.46 16.42 6.91
C LYS A 260 -37.30 17.32 6.47
N ASP A 261 -37.08 17.45 5.16
CA ASP A 261 -36.10 18.35 4.54
C ASP A 261 -34.64 18.08 4.99
N SER A 262 -34.33 16.83 5.32
CA SER A 262 -33.05 16.42 5.92
C SER A 262 -31.97 16.06 4.89
N LEU A 263 -31.89 16.79 3.79
CA LEU A 263 -30.95 16.47 2.72
C LEU A 263 -29.53 16.90 3.13
N THR A 264 -28.58 15.99 3.15
CA THR A 264 -27.16 16.29 3.32
C THR A 264 -26.36 15.80 2.13
N THR A 265 -25.59 16.69 1.51
CA THR A 265 -24.79 16.34 0.32
C THR A 265 -23.33 16.09 0.70
N VAL A 266 -22.82 14.91 0.32
CA VAL A 266 -21.41 14.55 0.38
C VAL A 266 -20.83 14.61 -1.03
N ARG A 267 -20.02 15.63 -1.30
CA ARG A 267 -19.36 15.88 -2.58
C ARG A 267 -18.01 15.17 -2.65
N LEU A 268 -17.84 14.29 -3.61
CA LEU A 268 -16.55 13.73 -4.00
C LEU A 268 -15.85 14.72 -4.94
N LEU A 269 -14.66 15.20 -4.59
CA LEU A 269 -13.83 16.05 -5.43
C LEU A 269 -12.69 15.22 -6.02
N PHE A 270 -12.48 15.26 -7.34
CA PHE A 270 -11.41 14.50 -7.98
C PHE A 270 -10.88 15.16 -9.26
N THR A 271 -9.61 14.87 -9.57
CA THR A 271 -8.99 15.23 -10.84
C THR A 271 -8.77 13.97 -11.65
N LYS A 272 -9.41 13.87 -12.82
CA LYS A 272 -9.32 12.70 -13.68
C LYS A 272 -7.99 12.72 -14.43
N ILE A 273 -7.22 11.64 -14.34
CA ILE A 273 -6.01 11.43 -15.12
C ILE A 273 -6.34 10.40 -16.20
N ARG A 274 -6.21 10.82 -17.46
CA ARG A 274 -6.25 9.87 -18.59
C ARG A 274 -4.95 9.06 -18.57
N PRO A 275 -5.03 7.71 -18.53
CA PRO A 275 -3.83 6.90 -18.60
C PRO A 275 -3.18 7.05 -19.99
N SER A 276 -1.87 7.27 -19.99
CA SER A 276 -0.99 7.38 -21.15
C SER A 276 -0.78 6.03 -21.83
N PHE A 277 -0.99 4.93 -21.11
CA PHE A 277 -0.99 3.58 -21.65
C PHE A 277 -2.22 2.81 -21.18
N LEU A 278 -2.70 1.89 -22.01
CA LEU A 278 -3.81 1.00 -21.68
C LEU A 278 -3.31 -0.43 -21.60
N PHE A 279 -3.48 -1.09 -20.45
CA PHE A 279 -3.34 -2.54 -20.38
C PHE A 279 -4.70 -3.20 -20.63
N VAL A 280 -4.80 -3.90 -21.76
CA VAL A 280 -5.95 -4.71 -22.12
C VAL A 280 -5.68 -6.14 -21.65
N GLN A 281 -6.35 -6.56 -20.59
CA GLN A 281 -6.24 -7.95 -20.11
C GLN A 281 -6.90 -8.88 -21.12
N ASN A 282 -6.24 -9.97 -21.51
CA ASN A 282 -6.88 -10.95 -22.38
C ASN A 282 -7.85 -11.77 -21.52
N LEU A 283 -9.13 -11.57 -21.75
CA LEU A 283 -10.14 -12.50 -21.26
C LEU A 283 -10.02 -13.79 -22.08
N PRO A 284 -9.90 -14.97 -21.44
CA PRO A 284 -10.01 -16.22 -22.18
C PRO A 284 -11.39 -16.24 -22.84
N SER A 285 -11.41 -16.09 -24.17
CA SER A 285 -12.58 -16.36 -24.98
C SER A 285 -12.75 -17.88 -25.02
N GLU A 286 -13.18 -18.48 -23.91
CA GLU A 286 -13.80 -19.80 -24.05
C GLU A 286 -15.01 -19.62 -24.97
N PRO A 287 -15.14 -20.41 -26.04
CA PRO A 287 -16.35 -20.40 -26.83
C PRO A 287 -17.49 -20.72 -25.88
N ILE A 288 -18.40 -19.76 -25.69
CA ILE A 288 -19.65 -19.97 -24.95
C ILE A 288 -20.30 -21.18 -25.62
N PRO A 289 -20.48 -22.33 -24.94
CA PRO A 289 -21.23 -23.42 -25.51
C PRO A 289 -22.62 -22.88 -25.85
N SER A 290 -23.04 -23.02 -27.10
CA SER A 290 -24.28 -22.48 -27.65
C SER A 290 -25.46 -22.74 -26.70
N ALA A 291 -25.91 -21.68 -26.02
CA ALA A 291 -26.96 -21.76 -25.02
C ALA A 291 -28.33 -21.71 -25.70
N ASN A 292 -28.93 -22.89 -25.91
CA ASN A 292 -30.39 -23.04 -26.04
C ASN A 292 -31.03 -23.17 -24.65
N SER A 293 -30.82 -22.18 -23.77
CA SER A 293 -31.55 -22.13 -22.49
C SER A 293 -31.80 -20.68 -22.11
N GLU A 294 -33.05 -20.27 -22.33
CA GLU A 294 -33.63 -19.05 -21.78
C GLU A 294 -33.56 -19.09 -20.25
N GLY A 295 -32.97 -18.07 -19.63
CA GLY A 295 -32.93 -17.97 -18.18
C GLY A 295 -32.01 -16.88 -17.66
N SER A 296 -32.60 -15.71 -17.41
CA SER A 296 -32.21 -14.72 -16.39
C SER A 296 -30.84 -14.03 -16.52
N LEU A 297 -30.88 -12.81 -17.04
CA LEU A 297 -29.86 -11.76 -16.87
C LEU A 297 -29.77 -11.34 -15.39
N GLU A 298 -28.75 -11.81 -14.69
CA GLU A 298 -28.22 -11.13 -13.50
C GLU A 298 -26.88 -10.49 -13.86
N HIS A 299 -26.82 -9.16 -13.74
CA HIS A 299 -25.61 -8.35 -13.86
C HIS A 299 -24.61 -8.73 -12.75
N ILE A 300 -23.75 -9.71 -13.05
CA ILE A 300 -22.59 -10.03 -12.23
C ILE A 300 -21.47 -9.06 -12.60
N VAL A 301 -21.14 -8.13 -11.70
CA VAL A 301 -19.84 -7.44 -11.70
C VAL A 301 -18.77 -8.52 -11.54
N SER A 302 -18.26 -8.98 -12.68
CA SER A 302 -17.44 -10.18 -12.78
C SER A 302 -15.99 -9.88 -12.42
N MET A 303 -15.62 -10.10 -11.16
CA MET A 303 -14.23 -10.38 -10.77
C MET A 303 -13.77 -11.78 -11.24
N ARG A 304 -14.10 -12.19 -12.47
CA ARG A 304 -13.61 -13.46 -13.07
C ARG A 304 -12.23 -13.24 -13.66
N HIS A 305 -11.22 -13.23 -12.80
CA HIS A 305 -9.82 -13.18 -13.23
C HIS A 305 -9.07 -14.29 -12.52
N SER A 306 -8.92 -15.43 -13.21
CA SER A 306 -8.35 -16.68 -12.70
C SER A 306 -7.67 -17.39 -13.85
N MET A 307 -6.38 -17.70 -13.73
CA MET A 307 -5.74 -18.65 -14.63
C MET A 307 -6.11 -20.06 -14.16
N CYS A 308 -7.19 -20.61 -14.69
CA CYS A 308 -7.53 -22.03 -14.49
C CYS A 308 -6.69 -22.88 -15.46
N ILE A 309 -5.82 -23.74 -14.90
CA ILE A 309 -5.15 -24.78 -15.67
C ILE A 309 -5.96 -26.08 -15.45
N ALA A 310 -6.51 -26.61 -16.54
CA ALA A 310 -7.16 -27.92 -16.53
C ALA A 310 -6.13 -29.02 -16.24
N LYS A 311 -6.58 -30.08 -15.60
CA LYS A 311 -5.78 -31.14 -14.95
C LYS A 311 -4.81 -31.93 -15.87
N GLU A 312 -4.74 -31.63 -17.17
CA GLU A 312 -4.32 -32.61 -18.19
C GLU A 312 -3.19 -32.18 -19.15
N ALA A 313 -2.42 -31.13 -18.85
CA ALA A 313 -1.14 -30.92 -19.56
C ALA A 313 -0.04 -30.41 -18.61
N PRO A 314 0.98 -31.23 -18.29
CA PRO A 314 2.14 -30.81 -17.49
C PRO A 314 3.15 -29.95 -18.26
N GLU A 315 2.94 -29.70 -19.55
CA GLU A 315 3.82 -28.87 -20.37
C GLU A 315 3.48 -27.37 -20.24
N MET A 316 4.28 -26.68 -19.43
CA MET A 316 4.91 -25.38 -19.73
C MET A 316 4.13 -24.40 -20.63
N GLN A 317 2.93 -23.97 -20.26
CA GLN A 317 2.28 -22.90 -21.03
C GLN A 317 2.54 -21.55 -20.40
N VAL A 318 3.48 -20.82 -21.00
CA VAL A 318 3.54 -19.37 -20.92
C VAL A 318 2.20 -18.83 -21.40
N ARG A 319 1.46 -18.12 -20.55
CA ARG A 319 0.13 -17.60 -20.90
C ARG A 319 0.16 -16.10 -21.10
N LYS A 320 -0.50 -15.65 -22.17
CA LYS A 320 -0.71 -14.22 -22.43
C LYS A 320 -1.63 -13.65 -21.35
N VAL A 321 -1.10 -12.77 -20.51
CA VAL A 321 -1.86 -12.11 -19.42
C VAL A 321 -2.62 -10.91 -19.97
N GLY A 322 -2.00 -10.15 -20.86
CA GLY A 322 -2.59 -8.95 -21.43
C GLY A 322 -1.73 -8.34 -22.52
N THR A 323 -2.18 -7.21 -23.02
CA THR A 323 -1.49 -6.41 -24.03
C THR A 323 -1.40 -4.98 -23.52
N ILE A 324 -0.19 -4.44 -23.45
CA ILE A 324 0.03 -3.02 -23.21
C ILE A 324 -0.05 -2.31 -24.55
N LEU A 325 -0.87 -1.26 -24.64
CA LEU A 325 -1.00 -0.38 -25.79
C LEU A 325 -0.52 1.02 -25.40
N ASN A 326 0.42 1.58 -26.18
CA ASN A 326 0.77 2.98 -26.07
C ASN A 326 -0.31 3.82 -26.76
N THR A 327 -1.08 4.58 -25.98
CA THR A 327 -2.14 5.47 -26.47
C THR A 327 -1.66 6.92 -26.65
N CYS A 328 -0.39 7.20 -26.36
CA CYS A 328 0.21 8.51 -26.54
C CYS A 328 0.76 8.72 -27.96
N GLU A 329 0.87 9.98 -28.36
CA GLU A 329 1.52 10.41 -29.60
C GLU A 329 3.05 10.35 -29.54
N ARG A 330 3.61 10.07 -28.35
CA ARG A 330 5.05 9.97 -28.10
C ARG A 330 5.44 8.57 -27.65
N THR A 331 6.70 8.22 -27.84
CA THR A 331 7.27 6.97 -27.31
C THR A 331 7.15 6.96 -25.79
N LEU A 332 6.65 5.86 -25.24
CA LEU A 332 6.58 5.64 -23.81
C LEU A 332 7.70 4.73 -23.35
N SER A 333 8.40 5.14 -22.29
CA SER A 333 9.30 4.29 -21.53
C SER A 333 8.53 3.76 -20.33
N LEU A 334 8.30 2.45 -20.28
CA LEU A 334 7.59 1.76 -19.22
C LEU A 334 8.57 0.96 -18.37
N LEU A 335 8.48 1.09 -17.06
CA LEU A 335 9.19 0.25 -16.12
C LEU A 335 8.26 -0.89 -15.71
N LEU A 336 8.57 -2.11 -16.15
CA LEU A 336 7.80 -3.31 -15.81
C LEU A 336 8.50 -4.03 -14.68
N ARG A 337 7.87 -4.02 -13.50
CA ARG A 337 8.41 -4.63 -12.30
C ARG A 337 7.69 -5.93 -12.00
N ASN A 338 8.40 -7.05 -12.13
CA ASN A 338 7.91 -8.33 -11.64
C ASN A 338 8.24 -8.50 -10.15
N SER A 339 7.27 -8.18 -9.30
CA SER A 339 7.37 -8.36 -7.85
C SER A 339 7.11 -9.80 -7.40
N SER A 340 6.76 -10.70 -8.32
CA SER A 340 6.44 -12.09 -8.04
C SER A 340 7.64 -13.05 -8.16
N PRO A 341 7.96 -13.84 -7.12
CA PRO A 341 8.78 -15.04 -7.29
C PRO A 341 7.98 -16.21 -7.91
N LEU A 342 6.66 -16.10 -7.91
CA LEU A 342 5.72 -17.16 -8.28
C LEU A 342 5.47 -17.25 -9.77
N PHE A 343 5.70 -16.15 -10.49
CA PHE A 343 5.51 -16.06 -11.92
C PHE A 343 6.77 -15.50 -12.56
N GLN A 344 7.27 -16.19 -13.59
CA GLN A 344 8.19 -15.59 -14.55
C GLN A 344 7.36 -14.81 -15.56
N VAL A 345 7.76 -13.58 -15.84
CA VAL A 345 7.03 -12.67 -16.72
C VAL A 345 7.89 -12.39 -17.93
N PHE A 346 7.26 -12.36 -19.10
CA PHE A 346 7.91 -12.14 -20.39
C PHE A 346 7.17 -11.06 -21.17
N CYS A 347 7.90 -10.34 -22.02
CA CYS A 347 7.33 -9.42 -23.00
C CYS A 347 7.64 -9.91 -24.42
N GLY A 348 6.70 -9.73 -25.35
CA GLY A 348 6.92 -10.11 -26.76
C GLY A 348 5.84 -9.62 -27.72
N SER A 349 6.20 -9.52 -29.00
CA SER A 349 5.27 -9.19 -30.09
C SER A 349 4.49 -10.43 -30.55
N SER A 350 3.19 -10.27 -30.76
CA SER A 350 2.22 -11.35 -31.09
C SER A 350 2.40 -12.05 -32.45
N THR A 351 3.45 -11.76 -33.21
CA THR A 351 3.42 -11.88 -34.68
C THR A 351 3.69 -13.27 -35.24
N SER A 352 4.04 -14.28 -34.43
CA SER A 352 4.09 -15.66 -34.91
C SER A 352 3.77 -16.63 -33.79
N GLY A 353 2.83 -17.55 -34.00
CA GLY A 353 2.35 -18.56 -33.04
C GLY A 353 3.39 -19.60 -32.58
N ARG A 354 4.68 -19.27 -32.60
CA ARG A 354 5.75 -19.99 -31.92
C ARG A 354 6.37 -19.03 -30.91
N GLU A 355 6.49 -19.47 -29.66
CA GLU A 355 7.10 -18.76 -28.52
C GLU A 355 8.57 -18.31 -28.72
N LYS A 356 9.12 -18.47 -29.93
CA LYS A 356 10.43 -17.99 -30.34
C LYS A 356 10.42 -16.45 -30.39
N GLY A 357 10.82 -15.84 -29.29
CA GLY A 357 10.92 -14.38 -29.16
C GLY A 357 10.52 -13.84 -27.79
N LEU A 358 10.02 -14.68 -26.88
CA LEU A 358 9.83 -14.29 -25.50
C LEU A 358 11.19 -13.92 -24.90
N ARG A 359 11.32 -12.68 -24.47
CA ARG A 359 12.48 -12.22 -23.70
C ARG A 359 12.03 -12.06 -22.26
N ASN A 360 12.96 -12.33 -21.34
CA ASN A 360 12.83 -11.83 -19.98
C ASN A 360 12.51 -10.34 -20.06
N VAL A 361 11.56 -9.90 -19.25
CA VAL A 361 11.12 -8.51 -19.28
C VAL A 361 12.36 -7.63 -19.05
N PRO A 362 12.69 -6.73 -19.99
CA PRO A 362 13.71 -5.73 -19.71
C PRO A 362 13.19 -4.81 -18.60
N ASP A 363 14.08 -4.34 -17.72
CA ASP A 363 13.69 -3.39 -16.66
C ASP A 363 12.93 -2.19 -17.24
N MET A 364 13.35 -1.75 -18.44
CA MET A 364 12.70 -0.69 -19.21
C MET A 364 12.22 -1.20 -20.57
N LEU A 365 10.95 -0.96 -20.87
CA LEU A 365 10.26 -1.30 -22.11
C LEU A 365 9.90 0.00 -22.86
N GLU A 366 10.40 0.17 -24.07
CA GLU A 366 10.02 1.31 -24.91
C GLU A 366 8.94 0.92 -25.91
N LEU A 367 7.85 1.70 -25.95
CA LEU A 367 6.75 1.51 -26.89
C LEU A 367 6.58 2.76 -27.75
N ALA A 368 6.75 2.63 -29.05
CA ALA A 368 6.45 3.69 -30.01
C ALA A 368 4.94 4.07 -29.98
N PRO A 369 4.55 5.27 -30.46
CA PRO A 369 3.15 5.68 -30.54
C PRO A 369 2.28 4.64 -31.26
N GLY A 370 1.16 4.25 -30.65
CA GLY A 370 0.25 3.23 -31.19
C GLY A 370 0.80 1.80 -31.19
N ALA A 371 2.04 1.58 -30.77
CA ALA A 371 2.61 0.25 -30.65
C ALA A 371 2.00 -0.50 -29.46
N SER A 372 2.01 -1.83 -29.55
CA SER A 372 1.57 -2.70 -28.46
C SER A 372 2.56 -3.82 -28.20
N THR A 373 2.59 -4.29 -26.96
CA THR A 373 3.35 -5.48 -26.58
C THR A 373 2.51 -6.39 -25.71
N ASN A 374 2.71 -7.70 -25.84
CA ASN A 374 2.01 -8.66 -25.01
C ASN A 374 2.85 -8.95 -23.76
N ILE A 375 2.16 -9.01 -22.62
CA ILE A 375 2.72 -9.56 -21.39
C ILE A 375 2.30 -11.01 -21.30
N TYR A 376 3.28 -11.87 -21.03
CA TYR A 376 3.06 -13.26 -20.73
C TYR A 376 3.55 -13.59 -19.32
N ALA A 377 2.92 -14.57 -18.68
CA ALA A 377 3.35 -15.09 -17.40
C ALA A 377 3.39 -16.62 -17.42
N GLN A 378 4.39 -17.17 -16.74
CA GLN A 378 4.57 -18.59 -16.54
C GLN A 378 4.72 -18.85 -15.03
N PRO A 379 3.91 -19.75 -14.44
CA PRO A 379 4.12 -20.15 -13.05
C PRO A 379 5.51 -20.74 -12.85
N ASN A 380 6.17 -20.33 -11.79
CA ASN A 380 7.43 -20.91 -11.33
C ASN A 380 7.13 -22.14 -10.47
N PHE A 381 6.95 -23.30 -11.10
CA PHE A 381 6.48 -24.50 -10.43
C PHE A 381 7.37 -24.99 -9.28
N ASP A 382 8.66 -24.67 -9.31
CA ASP A 382 9.57 -25.00 -8.21
C ASP A 382 9.12 -24.34 -6.89
N PHE A 383 8.60 -23.11 -6.97
CA PHE A 383 8.04 -22.39 -5.83
C PHE A 383 6.55 -22.68 -5.61
N VAL A 384 5.78 -22.74 -6.70
CA VAL A 384 4.32 -22.83 -6.67
C VAL A 384 3.86 -24.21 -6.15
N LYS A 385 4.59 -25.29 -6.43
CA LYS A 385 4.17 -26.65 -6.06
C LYS A 385 4.12 -26.88 -4.55
N GLU A 386 5.02 -26.27 -3.80
CA GLU A 386 5.05 -26.37 -2.34
C GLU A 386 3.95 -25.48 -1.73
N MET A 387 3.86 -24.22 -2.14
CA MET A 387 2.92 -23.26 -1.54
C MET A 387 1.44 -23.52 -1.90
N VAL A 388 1.11 -24.01 -3.10
CA VAL A 388 -0.30 -24.25 -3.49
C VAL A 388 -0.90 -25.44 -2.72
N ARG A 389 -0.08 -26.38 -2.25
CA ARG A 389 -0.56 -27.49 -1.42
C ARG A 389 -1.20 -26.97 -0.13
N ASP A 390 -0.69 -25.87 0.40
CA ASP A 390 -1.11 -25.31 1.68
C ASP A 390 -2.20 -24.24 1.51
N GLU A 391 -2.12 -23.41 0.46
CA GLU A 391 -2.99 -22.23 0.32
C GLU A 391 -4.16 -22.37 -0.69
N HIS A 392 -4.29 -23.51 -1.39
CA HIS A 392 -5.27 -23.81 -2.46
C HIS A 392 -5.16 -22.93 -3.73
N TYR A 393 -4.70 -21.69 -3.60
CA TYR A 393 -4.34 -20.78 -4.70
C TYR A 393 -3.26 -19.81 -4.25
N MET A 394 -2.65 -19.18 -5.24
CA MET A 394 -1.65 -18.14 -5.07
C MET A 394 -2.04 -16.92 -5.89
N GLU A 395 -1.67 -15.76 -5.37
CA GLU A 395 -1.88 -14.50 -6.05
C GLU A 395 -0.62 -13.65 -5.97
N SER A 396 -0.34 -12.99 -7.07
CA SER A 396 0.76 -12.04 -7.17
C SER A 396 0.38 -10.93 -8.14
N HIS A 397 1.31 -10.02 -8.38
CA HIS A 397 1.09 -8.91 -9.29
C HIS A 397 2.36 -8.52 -10.01
N ILE A 398 2.15 -7.84 -11.13
CA ILE A 398 3.15 -7.08 -11.86
C ILE A 398 2.76 -5.62 -11.72
N THR A 399 3.74 -4.73 -11.56
CA THR A 399 3.48 -3.29 -11.57
C THR A 399 4.09 -2.68 -12.83
N LEU A 400 3.27 -1.96 -13.58
CA LEU A 400 3.65 -1.17 -14.75
C LEU A 400 3.73 0.28 -14.33
N HIS A 401 4.87 0.95 -14.56
CA HIS A 401 5.00 2.39 -14.35
C HIS A 401 5.40 3.09 -15.63
N ARG A 402 4.97 4.33 -15.80
CA ARG A 402 5.60 5.25 -16.74
C ARG A 402 6.92 5.76 -16.15
N ALA A 403 8.04 5.57 -16.84
CA ALA A 403 9.36 5.90 -16.31
C ALA A 403 9.55 7.41 -16.05
N ASP A 404 8.91 8.27 -16.84
CA ASP A 404 8.90 9.73 -16.69
C ASP A 404 7.78 10.24 -15.76
N ALA A 405 6.84 9.39 -15.35
CA ALA A 405 5.76 9.74 -14.42
C ALA A 405 5.34 8.53 -13.57
N LEU A 406 6.12 8.25 -12.52
CA LEU A 406 5.90 7.08 -11.66
C LEU A 406 4.55 7.06 -10.92
N VAL A 407 3.86 8.21 -10.86
CA VAL A 407 2.49 8.32 -10.35
C VAL A 407 1.50 7.57 -11.25
N GLU A 408 1.78 7.53 -12.56
CA GLU A 408 1.00 6.78 -13.51
C GLU A 408 1.46 5.31 -13.51
N ARG A 409 0.67 4.48 -12.83
CA ARG A 409 0.94 3.06 -12.69
C ARG A 409 -0.29 2.19 -12.92
N GLN A 410 -0.05 0.91 -13.16
CA GLN A 410 -1.09 -0.10 -13.23
C GLN A 410 -0.61 -1.41 -12.59
N PHE A 411 -1.44 -2.00 -11.74
CA PHE A 411 -1.22 -3.32 -11.18
C PHE A 411 -1.90 -4.37 -12.07
N VAL A 412 -1.14 -5.37 -12.50
CA VAL A 412 -1.65 -6.53 -13.23
C VAL A 412 -1.66 -7.72 -12.30
N MET A 413 -2.85 -8.16 -11.91
CA MET A 413 -3.03 -9.29 -11.00
C MET A 413 -2.79 -10.63 -11.69
N LEU A 414 -1.91 -11.44 -11.12
CA LEU A 414 -1.61 -12.81 -11.53
C LEU A 414 -2.17 -13.78 -10.49
N ARG A 415 -2.99 -14.73 -10.92
CA ARG A 415 -3.62 -15.72 -10.03
C ARG A 415 -3.38 -17.12 -10.55
N PHE A 416 -2.95 -18.00 -9.67
CA PHE A 416 -2.80 -19.43 -9.94
C PHE A 416 -3.62 -20.20 -8.92
N ALA A 417 -4.52 -21.07 -9.35
CA ALA A 417 -5.33 -21.90 -8.46
C ALA A 417 -5.26 -23.36 -8.87
N CYS A 418 -5.24 -24.26 -7.87
CA CYS A 418 -5.45 -25.68 -8.11
C CYS A 418 -6.95 -25.97 -8.15
N GLY A 419 -7.50 -26.15 -9.35
CA GLY A 419 -8.92 -26.45 -9.57
C GLY A 419 -9.77 -25.21 -9.89
N LYS A 420 -11.10 -25.38 -9.83
CA LYS A 420 -12.07 -24.33 -10.16
C LYS A 420 -12.42 -23.54 -8.89
N LEU A 421 -11.62 -22.52 -8.56
CA LEU A 421 -11.97 -21.56 -7.54
C LEU A 421 -12.75 -20.39 -8.15
N ASN A 422 -13.96 -20.15 -7.65
CA ASN A 422 -14.83 -19.07 -8.09
C ASN A 422 -14.58 -17.75 -7.32
N GLY A 423 -13.72 -17.78 -6.29
CA GLY A 423 -13.38 -16.62 -5.48
C GLY A 423 -11.96 -16.71 -4.94
N PHE A 424 -11.24 -15.59 -5.01
CA PHE A 424 -9.90 -15.42 -4.46
C PHE A 424 -10.03 -14.47 -3.27
N LEU A 425 -9.66 -14.93 -2.08
CA LEU A 425 -9.46 -14.04 -0.94
C LEU A 425 -7.99 -13.59 -0.95
N ALA A 426 -7.65 -12.36 -0.56
CA ALA A 426 -6.24 -12.05 -0.37
C ALA A 426 -5.79 -12.65 0.96
N PRO A 427 -4.81 -13.57 1.02
CA PRO A 427 -4.20 -13.91 2.30
C PRO A 427 -3.47 -12.68 2.85
N SER A 428 -3.43 -12.53 4.18
CA SER A 428 -2.52 -11.59 4.85
C SER A 428 -1.08 -11.94 4.47
N LEU A 429 -0.16 -10.97 4.52
CA LEU A 429 1.25 -11.17 4.16
C LEU A 429 2.08 -11.48 5.41
N PRO A 430 2.25 -12.75 5.85
CA PRO A 430 3.03 -13.05 7.04
C PRO A 430 4.51 -12.71 6.81
N ARG A 431 5.24 -12.35 7.88
CA ARG A 431 6.71 -12.15 7.89
C ARG A 431 7.51 -13.30 7.25
N THR A 432 7.02 -14.52 7.40
CA THR A 432 7.66 -15.72 6.83
C THR A 432 7.43 -15.85 5.33
N SER A 433 6.50 -15.08 4.75
CA SER A 433 6.23 -15.15 3.32
C SER A 433 7.44 -14.70 2.51
N PRO A 434 7.74 -15.38 1.38
CA PRO A 434 8.80 -14.96 0.46
C PRO A 434 8.63 -13.50 0.00
N THR A 435 7.39 -13.05 -0.18
CA THR A 435 7.07 -11.69 -0.58
C THR A 435 7.44 -10.67 0.50
N PHE A 436 7.12 -10.92 1.78
CA PHE A 436 7.53 -10.01 2.86
C PHE A 436 9.05 -9.91 2.95
N ARG A 437 9.77 -11.04 2.94
CA ARG A 437 11.24 -11.07 2.99
C ARG A 437 11.88 -10.31 1.82
N ARG A 438 11.27 -10.36 0.63
CA ARG A 438 11.70 -9.57 -0.52
C ARG A 438 11.52 -8.07 -0.28
N LEU A 439 10.35 -7.63 0.18
CA LEU A 439 10.08 -6.22 0.49
C LEU A 439 11.03 -5.71 1.57
N GLU A 440 11.26 -6.52 2.61
CA GLU A 440 12.22 -6.25 3.65
C GLU A 440 13.63 -6.08 3.07
N SER A 441 14.13 -7.05 2.30
CA SER A 441 15.43 -6.96 1.64
C SER A 441 15.58 -5.69 0.80
N GLU A 442 14.56 -5.34 0.00
CA GLU A 442 14.59 -4.14 -0.83
C GLU A 442 14.56 -2.85 -0.02
N ALA A 443 13.73 -2.80 1.04
CA ALA A 443 13.71 -1.67 1.97
C ALA A 443 15.10 -1.46 2.56
N MET A 444 15.77 -2.54 2.96
CA MET A 444 17.11 -2.49 3.52
C MET A 444 18.17 -2.09 2.48
N ASP A 445 18.06 -2.53 1.23
CA ASP A 445 18.96 -2.09 0.16
C ASP A 445 18.82 -0.59 -0.13
N ILE A 446 17.59 -0.08 -0.21
CA ILE A 446 17.34 1.36 -0.38
C ILE A 446 17.92 2.13 0.79
N CYS A 447 17.68 1.65 2.02
CA CYS A 447 18.29 2.19 3.22
C CYS A 447 19.83 2.19 3.13
N ARG A 448 20.47 1.11 2.68
CA ARG A 448 21.94 1.06 2.52
C ARG A 448 22.44 2.05 1.48
N LEU A 449 21.85 2.04 0.28
CA LEU A 449 22.21 2.95 -0.80
C LEU A 449 22.05 4.41 -0.36
N SER A 450 21.01 4.69 0.43
CA SER A 450 20.76 6.01 1.00
C SER A 450 21.91 6.51 1.88
N PHE A 451 22.66 5.62 2.54
CA PHE A 451 23.82 5.95 3.36
C PHE A 451 25.09 6.15 2.54
N LEU A 452 25.23 5.40 1.44
CA LEU A 452 26.37 5.52 0.53
C LEU A 452 26.33 6.81 -0.29
N VAL A 453 25.14 7.36 -0.55
CA VAL A 453 24.98 8.73 -1.04
C VAL A 453 25.38 9.66 0.11
N GLY A 454 26.69 9.89 0.24
CA GLY A 454 27.29 10.59 1.38
C GLY A 454 26.70 11.97 1.62
N LYS A 455 27.01 12.55 2.79
CA LYS A 455 26.50 13.83 3.31
C LYS A 455 26.80 15.09 2.45
N GLY A 456 27.22 14.95 1.20
CA GLY A 456 27.56 16.07 0.30
C GLY A 456 26.90 16.04 -1.07
N SER A 457 26.07 15.04 -1.40
CA SER A 457 25.27 15.04 -2.62
C SER A 457 23.83 15.37 -2.29
N ASP A 458 23.39 16.59 -2.62
CA ASP A 458 21.99 17.00 -2.51
C ASP A 458 21.08 16.30 -3.53
N VAL A 459 21.68 15.63 -4.52
CA VAL A 459 20.95 14.88 -5.54
C VAL A 459 20.96 13.40 -5.19
N MET A 460 19.80 12.90 -4.75
CA MET A 460 19.53 11.46 -4.73
C MET A 460 19.65 10.93 -6.15
N PRO A 461 20.50 9.92 -6.42
CA PRO A 461 20.54 9.27 -7.71
C PRO A 461 19.14 8.80 -8.12
N PHE A 462 18.74 9.12 -9.35
CA PHE A 462 17.42 8.83 -9.91
C PHE A 462 16.98 7.37 -9.69
N HIS A 463 17.93 6.43 -9.76
CA HIS A 463 17.66 5.01 -9.52
C HIS A 463 17.17 4.70 -8.10
N ILE A 464 17.69 5.37 -7.06
CA ILE A 464 17.24 5.17 -5.67
C ILE A 464 15.84 5.77 -5.50
N GLU A 465 15.58 6.93 -6.09
CA GLU A 465 14.26 7.58 -6.05
C GLU A 465 13.19 6.68 -6.68
N CYS A 466 13.49 6.12 -7.86
CA CYS A 466 12.62 5.14 -8.50
C CYS A 466 12.39 3.93 -7.59
N ARG A 467 13.44 3.34 -7.02
CA ARG A 467 13.32 2.17 -6.12
C ARG A 467 12.47 2.48 -4.88
N LEU A 468 12.65 3.65 -4.27
CA LEU A 468 11.87 4.09 -3.12
C LEU A 468 10.38 4.23 -3.48
N ARG A 469 10.08 4.86 -4.61
CA ARG A 469 8.71 5.00 -5.10
C ARG A 469 8.06 3.65 -5.35
N LEU A 470 8.77 2.75 -6.03
CA LEU A 470 8.27 1.40 -6.29
C LEU A 470 8.00 0.63 -5.01
N LEU A 471 8.90 0.71 -4.04
CA LEU A 471 8.70 0.06 -2.74
C LEU A 471 7.52 0.66 -1.97
N ALA A 472 7.33 1.99 -2.02
CA ALA A 472 6.15 2.63 -1.43
C ALA A 472 4.86 2.11 -2.09
N ASP A 473 4.86 1.94 -3.41
CA ASP A 473 3.72 1.40 -4.16
C ASP A 473 3.44 -0.07 -3.84
N GLU A 474 4.49 -0.87 -3.64
CA GLU A 474 4.37 -2.25 -3.14
C GLU A 474 3.80 -2.29 -1.73
N PHE A 475 4.25 -1.41 -0.83
CA PHE A 475 3.66 -1.29 0.49
C PHE A 475 2.18 -0.93 0.39
N VAL A 476 1.78 0.05 -0.43
CA VAL A 476 0.37 0.44 -0.65
C VAL A 476 -0.44 -0.74 -1.18
N PHE A 477 0.11 -1.51 -2.11
CA PHE A 477 -0.57 -2.65 -2.67
C PHE A 477 -0.86 -3.71 -1.59
N HIS A 478 0.18 -4.13 -0.86
CA HIS A 478 0.04 -5.16 0.17
C HIS A 478 -0.84 -4.71 1.34
N ALA A 479 -0.72 -3.44 1.70
CA ALA A 479 -1.58 -2.74 2.65
C ALA A 479 -3.07 -2.80 2.32
N GLN A 480 -3.43 -2.39 1.09
CA GLN A 480 -4.81 -2.37 0.62
C GLN A 480 -5.41 -3.77 0.57
N ARG A 481 -4.57 -4.79 0.32
CA ARG A 481 -5.00 -6.19 0.28
C ARG A 481 -5.16 -6.84 1.64
N ALA A 482 -4.30 -6.53 2.60
CA ALA A 482 -4.29 -7.17 3.91
C ALA A 482 -5.53 -6.82 4.75
N GLY A 483 -6.17 -5.68 4.48
CA GLY A 483 -7.59 -5.45 4.75
C GLY A 483 -8.08 -5.86 6.14
N THR A 484 -7.74 -5.10 7.18
CA THR A 484 -8.32 -5.14 8.55
C THR A 484 -8.27 -6.46 9.31
N ARG A 485 -7.64 -7.53 8.79
CA ARG A 485 -7.26 -8.67 9.64
C ARG A 485 -6.07 -8.21 10.49
N GLY A 486 -6.38 -7.51 11.58
CA GLY A 486 -5.47 -6.70 12.41
C GLY A 486 -4.25 -7.39 13.03
N VAL A 487 -3.91 -8.59 12.58
CA VAL A 487 -2.72 -9.34 13.01
C VAL A 487 -1.59 -9.22 11.97
N GLY A 488 -1.87 -9.09 10.67
CA GLY A 488 -0.84 -9.02 9.61
C GLY A 488 -0.40 -7.61 9.20
N ASP A 489 -1.29 -6.61 9.31
CA ASP A 489 -1.02 -5.23 8.88
C ASP A 489 0.13 -4.59 9.67
N GLY A 490 0.31 -5.01 10.93
CA GLY A 490 1.32 -4.47 11.83
C GLY A 490 2.74 -4.66 11.31
N GLU A 491 3.05 -5.79 10.67
CA GLU A 491 4.41 -6.09 10.25
C GLU A 491 4.84 -5.23 9.06
N LEU A 492 3.96 -5.07 8.07
CA LEU A 492 4.19 -4.22 6.91
C LEU A 492 4.31 -2.75 7.31
N LEU A 493 3.41 -2.28 8.18
CA LEU A 493 3.42 -0.92 8.70
C LEU A 493 4.68 -0.62 9.53
N GLN A 494 5.10 -1.57 10.36
CA GLN A 494 6.33 -1.44 11.14
C GLN A 494 7.55 -1.40 10.20
N LEU A 495 7.59 -2.23 9.14
CA LEU A 495 8.69 -2.20 8.16
C LEU A 495 8.72 -0.86 7.40
N ALA A 496 7.56 -0.37 6.95
CA ALA A 496 7.45 0.95 6.33
C ALA A 496 7.90 2.06 7.31
N GLN A 497 7.48 1.99 8.59
CA GLN A 497 7.86 2.96 9.61
C GLN A 497 9.35 2.97 9.87
N ALA A 498 9.95 1.79 10.01
CA ALA A 498 11.38 1.57 10.14
C ALA A 498 12.15 2.24 8.99
N MET A 499 11.79 1.88 7.76
CA MET A 499 12.42 2.39 6.55
C MET A 499 12.29 3.92 6.44
N PHE A 500 11.08 4.46 6.56
CA PHE A 500 10.87 5.90 6.43
C PHE A 500 11.53 6.68 7.58
N SER A 501 11.58 6.12 8.79
CA SER A 501 12.26 6.78 9.93
C SER A 501 13.74 6.96 9.63
N LEU A 502 14.34 5.93 9.03
CA LEU A 502 15.71 5.96 8.60
C LEU A 502 15.94 6.96 7.46
N LEU A 503 15.13 6.90 6.40
CA LEU A 503 15.29 7.80 5.25
C LEU A 503 15.08 9.27 5.64
N LEU A 504 14.15 9.56 6.55
CA LEU A 504 13.92 10.89 7.12
C LEU A 504 14.98 11.34 8.13
N SER A 505 15.87 10.43 8.56
CA SER A 505 17.06 10.80 9.33
C SER A 505 18.19 11.31 8.44
N ASN A 506 18.16 10.97 7.15
CA ASN A 506 19.13 11.46 6.17
C ASN A 506 18.66 12.80 5.57
N SER A 507 19.39 13.88 5.86
CA SER A 507 19.03 15.23 5.42
C SER A 507 18.93 15.39 3.91
N SER A 508 19.76 14.69 3.12
CA SER A 508 19.71 14.77 1.66
C SER A 508 18.49 14.09 1.04
N LEU A 509 17.80 13.23 1.81
CA LEU A 509 16.69 12.41 1.33
C LEU A 509 15.36 12.73 2.01
N ALA A 510 15.40 13.49 3.10
CA ALA A 510 14.23 13.72 3.94
C ALA A 510 13.03 14.29 3.17
N SER A 511 13.25 15.21 2.22
CA SER A 511 12.17 15.78 1.40
C SER A 511 11.53 14.72 0.49
N LYS A 512 12.33 13.97 -0.26
CA LYS A 512 11.84 12.91 -1.17
C LYS A 512 11.16 11.79 -0.39
N ALA A 513 11.78 11.31 0.69
CA ALA A 513 11.22 10.29 1.56
C ALA A 513 9.90 10.73 2.21
N ALA A 514 9.77 12.00 2.58
CA ALA A 514 8.52 12.54 3.11
C ALA A 514 7.40 12.60 2.06
N ARG A 515 7.72 12.93 0.80
CA ARG A 515 6.73 12.88 -0.29
C ARG A 515 6.20 11.45 -0.50
N GLU A 516 7.09 10.47 -0.52
CA GLU A 516 6.70 9.07 -0.67
C GLU A 516 5.94 8.52 0.55
N LEU A 517 6.32 8.95 1.75
CA LEU A 517 5.60 8.65 2.97
C LEU A 517 4.18 9.27 2.97
N GLN A 518 4.07 10.54 2.56
CA GLN A 518 2.78 11.22 2.45
C GLN A 518 1.89 10.49 1.44
N PHE A 519 2.43 10.13 0.28
CA PHE A 519 1.72 9.34 -0.72
C PHE A 519 1.23 8.00 -0.15
N PHE A 520 2.11 7.27 0.56
CA PHE A 520 1.75 6.01 1.20
C PHE A 520 0.56 6.18 2.17
N ILE A 521 0.60 7.22 3.03
CA ILE A 521 -0.46 7.53 3.99
C ILE A 521 -1.78 7.91 3.29
N GLU A 522 -1.70 8.67 2.19
CA GLU A 522 -2.89 9.10 1.42
C GLU A 522 -3.60 7.93 0.75
N MET A 523 -2.81 6.98 0.21
CA MET A 523 -3.31 5.78 -0.45
C MET A 523 -3.79 4.71 0.53
N TRP A 524 -3.30 4.73 1.78
CA TRP A 524 -3.77 3.86 2.86
C TRP A 524 -4.08 4.65 4.15
N PRO A 525 -5.24 5.34 4.23
CA PRO A 525 -5.57 6.18 5.38
C PRO A 525 -5.99 5.40 6.65
N GLY A 526 -5.61 4.13 6.80
CA GLY A 526 -6.02 3.27 7.92
C GLY A 526 -5.56 3.76 9.30
N PRO A 527 -6.20 3.30 10.40
CA PRO A 527 -5.80 3.65 11.77
C PRO A 527 -4.38 3.18 12.11
N GLY A 528 -3.90 2.11 11.47
CA GLY A 528 -2.52 1.63 11.62
C GLY A 528 -1.45 2.58 11.08
N CYS A 529 -1.81 3.61 10.29
CA CYS A 529 -0.85 4.59 9.76
C CYS A 529 -0.53 5.73 10.73
N GLU A 530 -1.09 5.74 11.94
CA GLU A 530 -0.82 6.81 12.91
C GLU A 530 0.66 6.99 13.28
N PRO A 531 1.46 5.91 13.48
CA PRO A 531 2.90 6.05 13.70
C PRO A 531 3.62 6.72 12.52
N LEU A 532 3.17 6.47 11.29
CA LEU A 532 3.71 7.06 10.07
C LEU A 532 3.33 8.54 9.93
N ARG A 533 2.09 8.91 10.29
CA ARG A 533 1.67 10.33 10.36
C ARG A 533 2.49 11.10 11.41
N ASN A 534 2.69 10.48 12.58
CA ASN A 534 3.52 11.05 13.65
C ASN A 534 4.98 11.21 13.22
N LEU A 535 5.49 10.28 12.43
CA LEU A 535 6.83 10.36 11.87
C LEU A 535 6.96 11.55 10.90
N LEU A 536 5.98 11.73 10.01
CA LEU A 536 5.95 12.85 9.07
C LEU A 536 5.81 14.21 9.78
N SER A 537 4.99 14.30 10.84
CA SER A 537 4.77 15.53 11.59
C SER A 537 5.97 15.94 12.45
N LYS A 538 6.61 15.00 13.16
CA LYS A 538 7.76 15.26 14.06
C LYS A 538 8.97 15.87 13.36
N LYS A 539 9.13 15.60 12.07
CA LYS A 539 10.31 16.05 11.31
C LYS A 539 10.13 17.45 10.68
N GLY A 540 9.03 18.15 10.95
CA GLY A 540 8.76 19.48 10.40
C GLY A 540 8.57 19.50 8.88
N VAL A 541 8.45 18.34 8.23
CA VAL A 541 8.48 18.22 6.77
C VAL A 541 7.19 18.71 6.11
N GLY A 542 6.10 18.87 6.87
CA GLY A 542 4.86 19.48 6.37
C GLY A 542 5.04 20.90 5.82
N GLN A 543 6.06 21.64 6.29
CA GLN A 543 6.42 22.95 5.72
C GLN A 543 7.24 22.84 4.43
N LEU A 544 8.03 21.77 4.25
CA LEU A 544 8.86 21.56 3.06
C LEU A 544 8.03 21.16 1.83
N VAL A 545 6.94 20.41 2.01
CA VAL A 545 6.08 19.94 0.90
C VAL A 545 5.15 21.05 0.39
N SER A 546 4.73 21.98 1.24
CA SER A 546 3.74 23.01 0.89
C SER A 546 4.35 24.33 0.35
N GLY A 547 5.62 24.61 0.63
CA GLY A 547 6.21 25.94 0.41
C GLY A 547 6.86 26.21 -0.96
N ASN A 548 7.49 25.22 -1.60
CA ASN A 548 8.42 25.50 -2.71
C ASN A 548 8.04 24.88 -4.08
N GLU A 549 7.32 23.75 -4.15
CA GLU A 549 7.23 23.00 -5.42
C GLU A 549 6.03 23.36 -6.32
N ILE A 550 4.98 24.00 -5.81
CA ILE A 550 3.85 24.44 -6.67
C ILE A 550 4.33 25.52 -7.66
N ARG A 551 5.37 26.29 -7.33
CA ARG A 551 5.94 27.31 -8.23
C ARG A 551 6.97 26.80 -9.23
N ASP A 552 7.61 25.66 -8.98
CA ASP A 552 8.67 25.13 -9.87
C ASP A 552 8.16 24.10 -10.89
N ARG A 553 6.97 23.52 -10.69
CA ARG A 553 6.33 22.67 -11.71
C ARG A 553 5.95 23.43 -12.98
N ASP A 554 5.59 24.71 -12.87
CA ASP A 554 5.22 25.54 -14.03
C ASP A 554 6.42 26.02 -14.86
N LYS A 555 7.67 25.83 -14.40
CA LYS A 555 8.87 26.34 -15.08
C LYS A 555 9.75 25.27 -15.74
N SER A 556 9.49 23.99 -15.51
CA SER A 556 10.38 22.90 -15.97
C SER A 556 10.08 22.36 -17.38
N SER A 557 9.25 23.04 -18.18
CA SER A 557 8.91 22.63 -19.56
C SER A 557 9.50 23.53 -20.66
N SER A 558 10.53 24.34 -20.41
CA SER A 558 11.27 25.05 -21.46
C SER A 558 12.68 24.49 -21.63
N PHE A 559 12.83 23.46 -22.46
CA PHE A 559 14.13 23.06 -23.01
C PHE A 559 14.47 23.99 -24.19
N SER A 560 15.47 24.86 -24.01
CA SER A 560 16.06 25.63 -25.12
C SER A 560 17.16 24.80 -25.79
N PHE A 561 16.98 24.46 -27.07
CA PHE A 561 18.03 23.87 -27.91
C PHE A 561 19.06 24.95 -28.29
N CYS A 562 20.30 24.78 -27.84
CA CYS A 562 21.45 25.51 -28.40
C CYS A 562 22.09 24.65 -29.48
N THR A 563 21.87 24.99 -30.76
CA THR A 563 22.69 24.50 -31.87
C THR A 563 23.91 25.39 -32.00
N ASN A 564 25.10 24.87 -31.66
CA ASN A 564 26.35 25.51 -32.03
C ASN A 564 26.81 24.96 -33.39
N SER A 565 26.67 25.78 -34.42
CA SER A 565 27.47 25.70 -35.64
C SER A 565 28.73 26.55 -35.46
N LYS A 566 29.90 25.91 -35.50
CA LYS A 566 31.07 26.37 -36.24
C LYS A 566 32.04 25.22 -36.43
#